data_AF-A0ABC9VFW2-F1
#
_entry.id   AF-A0ABC9VFW2-F1
#
_cell.length_a   1.000
_cell.length_b   1.000
_cell.length_c   1.000
_cell.angle_alpha   90.00
_cell.angle_beta   90.00
_cell.angle_gamma   90.00
#
_symmetry.space_group_name_H-M   'P 1'
#
loop_
_entity.id
_entity.type
_entity.pdbx_description
1 polymer ?
#
loop_
_entity_poly.entity_id
_entity_poly.type
_entity_poly.pdbx_seq_one_letter_code
_entity_poly.pdbx_strand_id
1 'polypeptide(L)' 'MGKLMRTAITKQKRFYIDRLLQTGLFHDSAALQQWTVSELQSEYEQYGMRKKKRGNEHGPKSS' A
#
# COMPACT_ATOMS: atom_id res chain seq x y z
N MET A 1 -13.60 -18.26 15.79
CA MET A 1 -12.64 -17.13 15.95
C MET A 1 -13.38 -15.79 15.85
N GLY A 2 -13.85 -15.22 16.97
CA GLY A 2 -15.07 -14.37 16.93
C GLY A 2 -14.96 -12.84 17.04
N LYS A 3 -13.82 -12.25 17.42
CA LYS A 3 -13.75 -10.77 17.61
C LYS A 3 -12.36 -10.20 17.37
N LEU A 4 -11.34 -10.87 17.92
CA LEU A 4 -9.94 -10.45 17.79
C LEU A 4 -9.45 -10.43 16.34
N MET A 5 -9.78 -11.45 15.54
CA MET A 5 -9.44 -11.47 14.11
C MET A 5 -10.11 -10.34 13.34
N ARG A 6 -11.37 -10.03 13.66
CA ARG A 6 -12.09 -8.93 12.99
C ARG A 6 -11.47 -7.58 13.33
N THR A 7 -11.02 -7.38 14.56
CA THR A 7 -10.27 -6.18 14.97
C THR A 7 -8.90 -6.11 14.30
N ALA A 8 -8.19 -7.23 14.18
CA ALA A 8 -6.90 -7.30 13.50
C ALA A 8 -7.03 -6.95 12.01
N ILE A 9 -8.02 -7.52 11.31
CA ILE A 9 -8.32 -7.22 9.90
C ILE A 9 -8.67 -5.74 9.73
N THR A 10 -9.45 -5.18 10.65
CA THR A 10 -9.83 -3.76 10.58
C THR A 10 -8.62 -2.84 10.77
N LYS A 11 -7.74 -3.14 11.73
CA LYS A 11 -6.48 -2.41 11.93
C LYS A 11 -5.56 -2.52 10.72
N GLN A 12 -5.42 -3.71 10.17
CA GLN A 12 -4.57 -3.96 9.01
C GLN A 12 -5.08 -3.23 7.77
N LYS A 13 -6.40 -3.23 7.55
CA LYS A 13 -7.03 -2.44 6.48
C LYS A 13 -6.71 -0.96 6.63
N ARG A 14 -6.92 -0.40 7.82
CA ARG A 14 -6.69 1.02 8.12
C ARG A 14 -5.22 1.42 7.89
N PHE A 15 -4.29 0.57 8.31
CA PHE A 15 -2.86 0.75 8.07
C PHE A 15 -2.51 0.92 6.58
N TYR A 16 -3.02 0.05 5.71
CA TYR A 16 -2.75 0.18 4.27
C TYR A 16 -3.41 1.41 3.64
N ILE A 17 -4.64 1.75 4.06
CA ILE A 17 -5.32 2.97 3.60
C ILE A 17 -4.47 4.20 3.95
N ASP A 18 -4.03 4.34 5.21
CA ASP A 18 -3.19 5.46 5.63
C ASP A 18 -1.88 5.52 4.84
N ARG A 19 -1.23 4.36 4.60
CA ARG A 19 -0.01 4.29 3.78
C ARG A 19 -0.25 4.72 2.34
N LEU A 20 -1.35 4.30 1.72
CA LEU A 20 -1.71 4.67 0.35
C LEU A 20 -2.07 6.15 0.24
N LEU A 21 -2.80 6.71 1.20
CA LEU A 21 -3.09 8.15 1.26
C LEU A 21 -1.80 8.98 1.41
N GLN A 22 -0.84 8.51 2.23
CA GLN A 22 0.47 9.16 2.37
C GLN A 22 1.30 9.18 1.08
N THR A 23 1.02 8.29 0.11
CA THR A 23 1.71 8.34 -1.19
C THR A 23 1.27 9.52 -2.05
N GLY A 24 0.12 10.15 -1.75
CA GLY A 24 -0.49 11.21 -2.55
C GLY A 24 -1.11 10.73 -3.87
N LEU A 25 -1.07 9.43 -4.17
CA LEU A 25 -1.72 8.84 -5.35
C LEU A 25 -3.22 8.69 -5.17
N PHE A 26 -3.64 8.49 -3.91
CA PHE A 26 -5.04 8.30 -3.55
C PHE A 26 -5.45 9.44 -2.63
N HIS A 27 -6.53 10.12 -2.99
CA HIS A 27 -7.13 11.18 -2.18
C HIS A 27 -8.49 10.76 -1.60
N ASP A 28 -9.11 9.73 -2.18
CA ASP A 28 -10.41 9.26 -1.73
C ASP A 28 -10.29 8.06 -0.78
N SER A 29 -10.37 8.38 0.51
CA SER A 29 -10.40 7.36 1.57
C SER A 29 -11.64 6.45 1.51
N ALA A 30 -12.77 6.93 0.98
CA ALA A 30 -13.99 6.15 0.89
C ALA A 30 -13.88 5.07 -0.20
N ALA A 31 -13.26 5.40 -1.34
CA ALA A 31 -12.91 4.42 -2.36
C ALA A 31 -11.97 3.33 -1.82
N LEU A 32 -10.93 3.71 -1.07
CA LEU A 32 -9.99 2.75 -0.44
C LEU A 32 -10.65 1.90 0.65
N GLN A 33 -11.71 2.40 1.30
CA GLN A 33 -12.49 1.61 2.26
C GLN A 33 -13.35 0.54 1.59
N GLN A 34 -13.66 0.64 0.29
CA GLN A 34 -14.38 -0.42 -0.42
C GLN A 34 -13.46 -1.59 -0.78
N TRP A 35 -12.16 -1.37 -0.86
CA TRP A 35 -11.18 -2.39 -1.24
C TRP A 35 -10.95 -3.42 -0.12
N THR A 36 -10.60 -4.64 -0.50
CA THR A 36 -10.18 -5.69 0.43
C THR A 36 -8.75 -5.46 0.94
N VAL A 37 -8.39 -6.12 2.04
CA VAL A 37 -7.03 -6.02 2.60
C VAL A 37 -5.99 -6.49 1.58
N SER A 38 -6.29 -7.52 0.79
CA SER A 38 -5.39 -8.05 -0.23
C SER A 38 -5.17 -7.06 -1.38
N GLU A 39 -6.21 -6.34 -1.81
CA GLU A 39 -6.09 -5.30 -2.84
C GLU A 39 -5.23 -4.14 -2.35
N LEU A 40 -5.48 -3.65 -1.13
CA LEU A 40 -4.70 -2.58 -0.52
C LEU A 40 -3.22 -2.99 -0.33
N GLN A 41 -2.98 -4.25 0.06
CA GLN A 41 -1.63 -4.80 0.19
C GLN A 41 -0.92 -4.89 -1.16
N SER A 42 -1.60 -5.42 -2.19
CA SER A 42 -1.05 -5.55 -3.54
C SER A 42 -0.62 -4.20 -4.10
N GLU A 43 -1.46 -3.17 -3.94
CA GLU A 43 -1.16 -1.81 -4.38
C GLU A 43 0.03 -1.21 -3.61
N TYR A 44 0.06 -1.41 -2.28
CA TYR A 44 1.17 -0.97 -1.44
C TYR A 44 2.51 -1.64 -1.84
N GLU A 45 2.50 -2.94 -2.09
CA GLU A 45 3.68 -3.68 -2.54
C GLU A 45 4.11 -3.26 -3.94
N GLN A 46 3.16 -3.08 -4.86
CA GLN A 46 3.43 -2.62 -6.22
C GLN A 46 4.06 -1.22 -6.20
N TYR A 47 3.59 -0.32 -5.33
CA TYR A 47 4.20 0.98 -5.11
C TYR A 47 5.64 0.86 -4.58
N GLY A 48 5.86 -0.01 -3.60
CA GLY A 48 7.20 -0.31 -3.07
C GLY A 48 8.16 -0.82 -4.16
N MET A 49 7.68 -1.69 -5.05
CA MET A 49 8.44 -2.18 -6.20
C MET A 49 8.70 -1.11 -7.25
N ARG A 50 7.74 -0.22 -7.54
CA ARG A 50 7.92 0.92 -8.46
C ARG A 50 8.96 1.91 -7.95
N LYS A 51 8.99 2.19 -6.64
CA LYS A 51 10.07 2.98 -6.01
C LYS A 51 11.43 2.26 -6.09
N LYS A 52 11.48 0.95 -5.83
CA LYS A 52 12.72 0.17 -5.97
C LYS A 52 13.26 0.13 -7.40
N LYS A 53 12.39 0.00 -8.41
CA LYS A 53 12.81 0.05 -9.82
C LYS A 53 13.38 1.42 -10.21
N ARG A 54 12.72 2.52 -9.81
CA ARG A 54 13.24 3.87 -10.03
C ARG A 54 14.55 4.16 -9.28
N GLY A 55 14.81 3.47 -8.18
CA GLY A 55 16.08 3.52 -7.47
C GLY A 55 17.21 2.70 -8.11
N ASN A 56 16.90 1.77 -9.02
CA ASN A 56 17.88 0.90 -9.67
C ASN A 56 18.20 1.31 -11.12
N GLU A 57 17.59 2.37 -11.64
CA GLU A 57 17.94 3.00 -12.94
C GLU A 57 18.95 4.15 -12.80
N HIS A 58 19.53 4.36 -11.61
CA HIS A 58 20.76 5.16 -11.42
C HIS A 58 21.89 4.25 -10.88
N GLY A 59 22.18 3.17 -11.60
CA GLY A 59 23.53 2.58 -11.61
C GLY A 59 24.38 3.35 -12.63
N PRO A 60 25.62 3.76 -12.31
CA PRO A 60 26.34 4.80 -13.04
C PRO A 60 26.66 4.37 -14.46
N LYS A 61 26.38 5.30 -15.38
CA LYS A 61 26.99 5.41 -16.70
C LYS A 61 28.51 5.15 -16.56
N SER A 62 28.93 3.93 -16.85
CA SER A 62 30.35 3.59 -16.94
C SER A 62 30.72 3.65 -18.41
N SER A 63 31.70 4.51 -18.67
CA SER A 63 32.36 4.78 -19.95
C SER A 63 32.94 3.55 -20.64
#